data_AF-A0A378QNU7-F1
#
_entry.id   AF-A0A378QNU7-F1
#
_cell.length_a   1.000
_cell.length_b   1.000
_cell.length_c   1.000
_cell.angle_alpha   90.00
_cell.angle_beta   90.00
_cell.angle_gamma   90.00
#
_symmetry.space_group_name_H-M   'P 1'
#
loop_
_entity.id
_entity.type
_entity.pdbx_description
1 polymer ?
#
loop_
_entity_poly.entity_id
_entity_poly.type
_entity_poly.pdbx_seq_one_letter_code
_entity_poly.pdbx_strand_id
1 'polypeptide(L)'
;MGLLESLMTATIVDEMTDTTSDKNQECKGQGVANIVAGFFGGMAGCAMIGQSVINVKSGGRTRLSTLLAGVILLIMVVFLSDVLSVIPMPALVAVMIMVSIGTFNWQSVKELKTHPLGFNVVMIAHGRHRAIHA
;
A
#
# COMPACT_ATOMS: atom_id res chain seq x y z
N MET A 1 -2.36 2.90 -11.45
CA MET A 1 -2.67 3.06 -10.02
C MET A 1 -1.40 3.13 -9.18
N GLY A 2 -0.50 2.14 -9.26
CA GLY A 2 0.71 2.09 -8.42
C GLY A 2 1.63 3.33 -8.44
N LEU A 3 1.81 4.01 -9.58
CA LEU A 3 2.63 5.22 -9.64
C LEU A 3 2.03 6.39 -8.85
N LEU A 4 0.71 6.63 -8.97
CA LEU A 4 0.03 7.69 -8.22
C LEU A 4 0.10 7.41 -6.72
N GLU A 5 -0.14 6.16 -6.32
CA GLU A 5 -0.01 5.74 -4.93
C GLU A 5 1.42 5.90 -4.42
N SER A 6 2.43 5.57 -5.23
CA SER A 6 3.83 5.74 -4.85
C SER A 6 4.22 7.20 -4.70
N LEU A 7 3.75 8.07 -5.59
CA LEU A 7 4.03 9.50 -5.51
C LEU A 7 3.35 10.16 -4.30
N MET A 8 2.13 9.72 -3.95
CA MET A 8 1.46 10.14 -2.72
C MET A 8 2.20 9.63 -1.48
N THR A 9 2.61 8.36 -1.49
CA THR A 9 3.41 7.75 -0.42
C THR A 9 4.73 8.48 -0.22
N ALA A 10 5.46 8.76 -1.31
CA ALA A 10 6.73 9.47 -1.28
C ALA A 10 6.57 10.86 -0.69
N THR A 11 5.49 11.57 -1.02
CA THR A 11 5.22 12.90 -0.46
C THR A 11 4.91 12.84 1.04
N ILE A 12 4.15 11.83 1.49
CA ILE A 12 3.86 11.62 2.93
C ILE A 12 5.15 11.26 3.70
N VAL A 13 5.99 10.40 3.13
CA VAL A 13 7.27 10.00 3.75
C VAL A 13 8.25 11.17 3.78
N ASP A 14 8.33 11.97 2.71
CA ASP A 14 9.12 13.19 2.62
C ASP A 14 8.73 14.15 3.76
N GLU A 15 7.43 14.37 3.96
CA GLU A 15 6.90 15.20 5.06
C GLU A 15 7.21 14.61 6.44
N MET A 16 7.07 13.30 6.64
CA MET A 16 7.38 12.64 7.92
C MET A 16 8.88 12.61 8.25
N THR A 17 9.74 12.75 7.24
CA THR A 17 11.20 12.67 7.40
C THR A 17 11.89 14.02 7.24
N ASP A 18 11.18 15.09 6.90
CA ASP A 18 11.71 16.40 6.53
C ASP A 18 12.77 16.30 5.40
N THR A 19 12.56 15.40 4.43
CA THR A 19 13.46 15.20 3.29
C THR A 19 12.74 15.35 1.95
N THR A 20 13.48 15.33 0.84
CA THR A 20 12.89 15.38 -0.51
C THR A 20 13.28 14.13 -1.29
N SER A 21 12.31 13.54 -2.00
CA SER A 21 12.54 12.41 -2.90
C SER A 21 12.39 12.78 -4.38
N ASP A 22 13.19 12.13 -5.22
CA ASP A 22 13.10 12.25 -6.67
C ASP A 22 12.02 11.30 -7.22
N LYS A 23 10.92 11.90 -7.65
CA LYS A 23 9.74 11.23 -8.21
C LYS A 23 10.01 10.57 -9.56
N ASN A 24 10.95 11.09 -10.35
CA ASN A 24 11.38 10.45 -11.59
C ASN A 24 12.22 9.20 -11.30
N GLN A 25 13.05 9.24 -10.26
CA GLN A 25 13.79 8.06 -9.81
C GLN A 25 12.84 6.98 -9.30
N GLU A 26 11.80 7.34 -8.55
CA GLU A 26 10.78 6.41 -8.07
C GLU A 26 10.01 5.74 -9.23
N CYS A 27 9.57 6.53 -10.23
CA CYS A 27 8.92 6.00 -11.42
C CYS A 27 9.80 5.01 -12.21
N LYS A 28 11.08 5.36 -12.42
CA LYS A 28 12.04 4.46 -13.08
C LYS A 28 12.30 3.21 -12.24
N GLY A 29 12.44 3.37 -10.92
CA GLY A 29 12.64 2.28 -9.97
C GLY A 29 11.50 1.27 -9.99
N GLN A 30 10.24 1.73 -9.89
CA GLN A 30 9.06 0.87 -9.97
C GLN A 30 8.91 0.17 -11.32
N GLY A 31 9.21 0.88 -12.42
CA GLY A 31 9.19 0.30 -13.76
C GLY A 31 10.18 -0.86 -13.89
N VAL A 32 11.43 -0.64 -13.50
CA VAL A 32 12.47 -1.69 -13.53
C VAL A 32 12.13 -2.82 -12.57
N ALA A 33 11.69 -2.52 -11.34
CA ALA A 33 11.34 -3.53 -10.35
C ALA A 33 10.20 -4.44 -10.82
N ASN A 34 9.15 -3.89 -11.44
CA ASN A 34 8.04 -4.68 -11.95
C ASN A 34 8.40 -5.50 -13.20
N ILE A 35 9.31 -5.00 -14.06
CA ILE A 35 9.84 -5.80 -15.18
C ILE A 35 10.61 -7.01 -14.64
N VAL A 36 11.53 -6.78 -13.68
CA VAL A 36 12.28 -7.87 -13.05
C VAL A 36 11.33 -8.84 -12.35
N ALA A 37 10.38 -8.35 -11.56
CA ALA A 37 9.39 -9.22 -10.90
C ALA A 37 8.61 -10.08 -11.91
N GLY A 38 8.19 -9.52 -13.04
CA GLY A 38 7.51 -10.25 -14.11
C GLY A 38 8.33 -11.42 -14.69
N PHE A 39 9.65 -11.25 -14.86
CA PHE A 39 10.53 -12.33 -15.33
C PHE A 39 10.64 -13.49 -14.34
N PHE A 40 10.50 -13.24 -13.04
CA PHE A 40 10.51 -14.26 -11.99
C PHE A 40 9.10 -14.78 -11.64
N GLY A 41 8.06 -14.41 -12.41
CA GLY A 41 6.67 -14.79 -12.15
C GLY A 41 6.03 -14.09 -10.95
N GLY A 42 6.62 -12.99 -10.48
CA GLY A 42 6.14 -12.19 -9.37
C GLY A 42 4.95 -11.30 -9.73
N MET A 43 4.13 -10.98 -8.72
CA MET A 43 3.03 -10.03 -8.85
C MET A 43 3.56 -8.59 -8.96
N ALA A 44 2.91 -7.76 -9.77
CA ALA A 44 3.25 -6.34 -9.86
C ALA A 44 3.07 -5.63 -8.50
N GLY A 45 4.08 -4.89 -8.07
CA GLY A 45 4.10 -4.16 -6.81
C GLY A 45 4.06 -2.65 -6.99
N CYS A 46 3.78 -1.97 -5.88
CA CYS A 46 3.90 -0.52 -5.74
C CYS A 46 4.25 -0.16 -4.29
N ALA A 47 4.66 1.08 -4.05
CA ALA A 47 4.84 1.56 -2.70
C ALA A 47 3.46 1.73 -2.05
N MET A 48 3.30 1.13 -0.88
CA MET A 48 2.08 1.19 -0.09
C MET A 48 2.26 2.22 1.03
N ILE A 49 1.33 3.17 1.12
CA ILE A 49 1.33 4.22 2.16
C ILE A 49 1.42 3.60 3.55
N GLY A 50 0.56 2.62 3.84
CA GLY A 50 0.46 1.99 5.17
C GLY A 50 1.78 1.35 5.63
N GLN A 51 2.40 0.53 4.78
CA GLN A 51 3.67 -0.13 5.12
C GLN A 51 4.84 0.86 5.22
N SER A 52 4.85 1.89 4.36
CA SER A 52 5.90 2.91 4.38
C SER A 52 5.83 3.76 5.63
N VAL A 53 4.63 4.17 6.05
CA VAL A 53 4.40 4.91 7.30
C VAL A 53 4.80 4.10 8.52
N ILE A 54 4.46 2.80 8.56
CA ILE A 54 4.90 1.90 9.64
C ILE A 54 6.42 1.83 9.69
N ASN A 55 7.07 1.58 8.54
CA ASN A 55 8.53 1.48 8.46
C ASN A 55 9.25 2.76 8.93
N VAL A 56 8.75 3.94 8.55
CA VAL A 56 9.32 5.23 8.98
C VAL A 56 9.07 5.48 10.48
N LYS A 57 7.87 5.17 10.98
CA LYS A 57 7.57 5.27 12.43
C LYS A 57 8.41 4.32 13.28
N SER A 58 8.80 3.17 12.73
CA SER A 58 9.73 2.23 13.36
C SER A 58 11.20 2.67 13.30
N GLY A 59 11.50 3.87 12.77
CA GLY A 59 12.85 4.43 12.70
C GLY A 59 13.61 4.13 11.40
N GLY A 60 12.96 3.49 10.42
CA GLY A 60 13.54 3.19 9.11
C GLY A 60 13.65 4.44 8.23
N ARG A 61 14.81 5.12 8.26
CA ARG A 61 15.08 6.35 7.48
C ARG A 61 15.97 6.15 6.26
N THR A 62 16.53 4.96 6.08
CA THR A 62 17.46 4.65 4.98
C THR A 62 16.86 3.59 4.05
N ARG A 63 17.34 3.56 2.79
CA ARG A 63 17.00 2.52 1.80
C ARG A 63 17.36 1.11 2.27
N LEU A 64 18.23 0.98 3.27
CA LEU A 64 18.60 -0.31 3.86
C LEU A 64 17.42 -0.95 4.61
N SER A 65 16.51 -0.16 5.17
CA SER A 65 15.35 -0.66 5.92
C SER A 65 14.44 -1.52 5.03
N THR A 66 14.12 -1.02 3.84
CA THR A 66 13.25 -1.73 2.89
C THR A 66 13.96 -2.92 2.24
N LEU A 67 15.26 -2.82 1.98
CA LEU A 67 16.06 -3.93 1.48
C LEU A 67 16.12 -5.08 2.50
N LEU A 68 16.38 -4.77 3.77
CA LEU A 68 16.40 -5.77 4.84
C LEU A 68 15.01 -6.40 5.04
N ALA A 69 13.94 -5.62 5.00
CA ALA A 69 12.57 -6.15 5.07
C ALA A 69 12.31 -7.18 3.95
N GLY A 70 12.71 -6.88 2.71
CA GLY A 70 12.57 -7.80 1.58
C GLY A 70 13.45 -9.06 1.71
N VAL A 71 14.70 -8.91 2.12
CA VAL A 71 15.63 -10.05 2.31
C VAL A 71 15.15 -10.97 3.43
N ILE A 72 14.73 -10.40 4.57
CA ILE A 72 14.17 -11.16 5.69
C ILE A 72 12.90 -11.89 5.26
N LEU A 73 12.03 -11.25 4.48
CA LEU A 73 10.83 -11.90 3.92
C LEU A 73 11.22 -13.09 3.04
N LEU A 74 12.20 -12.93 2.14
CA LEU A 74 12.67 -14.01 1.27
C LEU A 74 13.21 -15.19 2.07
N ILE A 75 14.06 -14.93 3.07
CA ILE A 75 14.58 -15.95 3.98
C ILE A 75 13.42 -16.65 4.71
N MET A 76 12.49 -15.87 5.27
CA MET A 76 11.34 -16.41 5.99
C MET A 76 10.49 -17.33 5.10
N VAL A 77 10.21 -16.94 3.86
CA VAL A 77 9.41 -17.76 2.94
C VAL A 77 10.14 -19.04 2.53
N VAL A 78 11.45 -18.98 2.30
CA VAL A 78 12.24 -20.15 1.88
C VAL A 78 12.44 -21.16 3.00
N PHE A 79 12.72 -20.70 4.23
CA PHE A 79 12.99 -21.60 5.36
C PHE A 79 11.74 -22.02 6.13
N LEU A 80 10.68 -21.21 6.10
CA LEU A 80 9.45 -21.42 6.88
C LEU A 80 8.26 -21.83 5.99
N SER A 81 8.51 -22.29 4.77
CA SER A 81 7.48 -22.72 3.81
C SER A 81 6.52 -23.75 4.39
N ASP A 82 7.03 -24.69 5.20
CA ASP A 82 6.23 -25.76 5.79
C ASP A 82 5.21 -25.22 6.79
N VAL A 83 5.59 -24.22 7.59
CA VAL A 83 4.68 -23.56 8.54
C VAL A 83 3.65 -22.71 7.79
N LEU A 84 4.08 -22.01 6.73
CA LEU A 84 3.17 -21.20 5.91
C LEU A 84 2.06 -22.06 5.27
N SER A 85 2.34 -23.33 4.96
CA SER A 85 1.37 -24.26 4.37
C SER A 85 0.23 -24.66 5.32
N VAL A 86 0.45 -24.55 6.63
CA VAL A 86 -0.53 -24.89 7.67
C VAL A 86 -1.43 -23.69 8.01
N ILE A 87 -1.14 -22.50 7.47
CA ILE A 87 -1.93 -21.29 7.77
C ILE A 87 -3.36 -21.49 7.24
N PRO A 88 -4.37 -21.46 8.12
CA PRO A 88 -5.74 -21.68 7.71
C PRO A 88 -6.26 -20.48 6.91
N MET A 89 -6.91 -20.75 5.78
CA MET A 89 -7.53 -19.72 4.92
C MET A 89 -8.42 -18.72 5.69
N PRO A 90 -9.21 -19.13 6.72
CA PRO A 90 -9.96 -18.19 7.56
C PRO A 90 -9.12 -17.08 8.21
N ALA A 91 -7.87 -17.36 8.60
CA ALA A 91 -7.02 -16.36 9.23
C ALA A 91 -6.63 -15.25 8.23
N LEU A 92 -6.36 -15.62 6.97
CA LEU A 92 -6.06 -14.66 5.91
C LEU A 92 -7.26 -13.74 5.62
N VAL A 93 -8.48 -14.29 5.62
CA VAL A 93 -9.71 -13.51 5.47
C VAL A 93 -9.88 -12.52 6.63
N ALA A 94 -9.65 -12.95 7.86
CA ALA A 94 -9.74 -12.08 9.04
C ALA A 94 -8.77 -10.88 8.94
N VAL A 95 -7.53 -11.12 8.48
CA VAL A 95 -6.55 -10.04 8.24
C VAL A 95 -7.06 -9.07 7.17
N MET A 96 -7.63 -9.57 6.06
CA MET A 96 -8.19 -8.72 5.02
C MET A 96 -9.36 -7.86 5.51
N ILE A 97 -10.22 -8.39 6.39
CA ILE A 97 -11.30 -7.62 7.02
C ILE A 97 -10.73 -6.51 7.91
N MET A 98 -9.72 -6.81 8.72
CA MET A 98 -9.04 -5.82 9.57
C MET A 98 -8.42 -4.68 8.75
N VAL A 99 -7.70 -5.01 7.67
CA VAL A 99 -7.10 -4.01 6.76
C VAL A 99 -8.18 -3.17 6.08
N SER A 100 -9.30 -3.79 5.69
CA SER A 100 -10.43 -3.08 5.08
C SER A 100 -11.01 -2.06 6.05
N ILE A 101 -11.29 -2.46 7.30
CA ILE A 101 -11.80 -1.57 8.35
C ILE A 101 -10.80 -0.43 8.62
N GLY A 102 -9.49 -0.71 8.65
CA GLY A 102 -8.45 0.31 8.84
C GLY A 102 -8.32 1.29 7.66
N THR A 103 -8.70 0.87 6.46
CA THR A 103 -8.70 1.74 5.26
C THR A 103 -9.98 2.59 5.17
N PHE A 104 -11.08 2.14 5.78
CA PHE A 104 -12.33 2.91 5.81
C PHE A 104 -12.20 4.17 6.67
N ASN A 105 -12.29 5.34 6.03
CA ASN A 105 -12.35 6.61 6.73
C ASN A 105 -13.73 6.78 7.39
N TRP A 106 -13.81 6.44 8.68
CA TRP A 106 -15.04 6.56 9.47
C TRP A 106 -15.53 8.02 9.62
N GLN A 107 -14.64 8.99 9.41
CA GLN A 107 -14.97 10.42 9.41
C GLN A 107 -15.83 10.79 8.19
N SER A 108 -15.54 10.23 7.02
CA SER A 108 -16.32 10.47 5.79
C SER A 108 -17.78 10.03 5.91
N VAL A 109 -18.05 9.02 6.73
CA VAL A 109 -19.43 8.55 7.01
C VAL A 109 -20.20 9.56 7.87
N LYS A 110 -19.52 10.23 8.81
CA LYS A 110 -20.13 11.27 9.66
C LYS A 110 -20.29 12.61 8.93
N GLU A 111 -19.37 12.95 8.05
CA GLU A 111 -19.32 14.25 7.33
C GLU A 111 -20.27 14.31 6.11
N LEU A 112 -20.82 13.17 5.67
CA LEU A 112 -21.85 13.09 4.62
C LEU A 112 -23.10 13.95 4.89
N LYS A 113 -23.41 14.25 6.16
CA LYS A 113 -24.55 15.12 6.54
C LYS A 113 -24.25 16.61 6.46
N THR A 114 -22.98 17.02 6.39
CA THR A 114 -22.56 18.44 6.46
C THR A 114 -21.98 18.97 5.14
N HIS A 115 -21.68 18.11 4.17
CA HIS A 115 -21.18 18.54 2.86
C HIS A 115 -22.30 19.07 1.92
N PRO A 116 -22.02 20.13 1.13
CA PRO A 116 -22.95 20.63 0.12
C PRO A 116 -23.27 19.57 -0.94
N LEU A 117 -24.52 19.55 -1.42
CA LEU A 117 -25.10 18.49 -2.26
C LEU A 117 -24.25 18.11 -3.49
N GLY A 118 -23.51 19.05 -4.07
CA GLY A 118 -22.61 18.79 -5.21
C GLY A 118 -21.44 17.85 -4.88
N PHE A 119 -20.87 17.95 -3.68
CA PHE A 119 -19.75 17.09 -3.24
C PHE A 119 -20.22 15.67 -2.94
N ASN A 120 -21.42 15.54 -2.35
CA ASN A 120 -22.07 14.26 -2.10
C ASN A 120 -22.47 13.55 -3.40
N VAL A 121 -22.95 14.28 -4.42
CA VAL A 121 -23.28 13.70 -5.73
C VAL A 121 -22.03 13.17 -6.43
N VAL A 122 -20.91 13.90 -6.41
CA VAL A 122 -19.65 13.42 -7.01
C VAL A 122 -19.12 12.20 -6.26
N MET A 123 -19.14 12.21 -4.92
CA MET A 123 -18.71 11.08 -4.10
C MET A 123 -19.56 9.82 -4.33
N ILE A 124 -20.89 9.96 -4.42
CA ILE A 124 -21.82 8.86 -4.68
C ILE A 124 -21.72 8.39 -6.14
N ALA A 125 -21.60 9.29 -7.11
CA ALA A 125 -21.44 8.95 -8.52
C ALA A 125 -20.12 8.21 -8.79
N HIS A 126 -19.01 8.66 -8.19
CA HIS A 126 -17.73 7.94 -8.23
C HIS A 126 -17.79 6.61 -7.48
N GLY A 127 -18.47 6.55 -6.32
CA GLY A 127 -18.69 5.33 -5.55
C GLY A 127 -19.49 4.26 -6.30
N ARG A 128 -20.55 4.67 -7.02
CA ARG A 128 -21.36 3.78 -7.87
C ARG A 128 -20.59 3.27 -9.08
N HIS A 129 -19.70 4.07 -9.65
CA HIS A 129 -18.91 3.66 -10.82
C HIS A 129 -17.82 2.64 -10.47
N ARG A 130 -17.27 2.65 -9.24
CA ARG A 130 -16.33 1.61 -8.79
C ARG A 130 -17.00 0.28 -8.43
N ALA A 131 -18.23 0.30 -7.91
CA ALA A 131 -18.96 -0.92 -7.51
C ALA A 131 -19.48 -1.76 -8.70
N ILE A 132 -19.55 -1.19 -9.91
CA ILE A 132 -20.00 -1.90 -11.13
C ILE A 132 -18.84 -2.67 -11.81
N HIS A 133 -17.59 -2.38 -11.42
CA HIS A 133 -16.38 -2.98 -12.01
C HIS A 133 -15.56 -3.84 -11.03
N ALA A 134 -16.13 -4.20 -9.88
CA ALA A 134 -15.55 -5.14 -8.91
C ALA A 134 -16.41 -6.40 -8.84
#